data_AF-A0A7V3QL87-F1
#
_entry.id   AF-A0A7V3QL87-F1
#
_cell.length_a   1.000
_cell.length_b   1.000
_cell.length_c   1.000
_cell.angle_alpha   90.00
_cell.angle_beta   90.00
_cell.angle_gamma   90.00
#
_symmetry.space_group_name_H-M   'P 1'
#
loop_
_entity.id
_entity.type
_entity.pdbx_description
1 polymer ?
#
loop_
_entity_poly.entity_id
_entity_poly.type
_entity_poly.pdbx_seq_one_letter_code
_entity_poly.pdbx_strand_id
1 'polypeptide(L)' 'MKKEIKELKQKTIKELEKEISNLRQEIAKLKIEIKVNPPKDTNILRKKQKKLARLLTVLTEKKEEEKLKVK' A
#
# COMPACT_ATOMS: atom_id res chain seq x y z
N MET A 1 6.25 9.24 -8.77
CA MET A 1 6.87 8.12 -8.00
C MET A 1 7.78 8.58 -6.86
N LYS A 2 8.83 9.39 -7.09
CA LYS A 2 9.76 9.80 -5.99
C LYS A 2 9.09 10.59 -4.85
N LYS A 3 8.06 11.41 -5.15
CA LYS A 3 7.31 12.19 -4.14
C LYS A 3 6.48 11.30 -3.20
N GLU A 4 5.69 10.39 -3.76
CA GLU A 4 4.89 9.43 -2.98
C GLU A 4 5.73 8.60 -2.00
N ILE A 5 6.92 8.15 -2.40
CA ILE A 5 7.78 7.35 -1.52
C ILE A 5 8.28 8.20 -0.33
N LYS A 6 8.64 9.47 -0.55
CA LYS A 6 9.05 10.38 0.53
C LYS A 6 7.94 10.57 1.56
N GLU A 7 6.71 10.76 1.09
CA GLU A 7 5.53 10.90 1.96
C GLU A 7 5.26 9.62 2.76
N LEU A 8 5.41 8.44 2.14
CA LEU A 8 5.26 7.16 2.83
C LEU A 8 6.34 6.95 3.91
N LYS A 9 7.57 7.43 3.68
CA LYS A 9 8.65 7.35 4.67
C LYS A 9 8.44 8.28 5.87
N GLN A 10 7.66 9.36 5.73
CA GLN A 10 7.34 10.26 6.84
C GLN A 10 6.29 9.67 7.80
N LYS A 11 5.39 8.82 7.32
CA LYS A 11 4.32 8.19 8.13
C LYS A 11 4.88 7.21 9.17
N THR A 12 4.19 7.06 10.28
CA THR A 12 4.54 6.09 11.32
C THR A 12 4.22 4.65 10.89
N ILE A 13 4.85 3.66 11.55
CA ILE A 13 4.58 2.23 11.29
C ILE A 13 3.09 1.90 11.45
N LYS A 14 2.45 2.42 12.51
CA LYS A 14 1.02 2.21 12.78
C LYS A 14 0.12 2.76 11.68
N GLU A 15 0.44 3.95 11.16
CA GLU A 15 -0.31 4.55 10.06
C GLU A 15 -0.14 3.76 8.76
N LEU A 16 1.07 3.28 8.46
CA LEU A 16 1.34 2.43 7.31
C LEU A 16 0.55 1.12 7.39
N GLU A 17 0.48 0.49 8.56
CA GLU A 17 -0.31 -0.73 8.78
C GLU A 17 -1.81 -0.50 8.59
N LYS A 18 -2.33 0.63 9.08
CA LYS A 18 -3.73 1.04 8.87
C LYS A 18 -4.03 1.25 7.39
N GLU A 19 -3.15 1.94 6.66
CA GLU A 19 -3.29 2.17 5.22
C GLU A 19 -3.23 0.86 4.41
N ILE A 20 -2.35 -0.07 4.80
CA ILE A 20 -2.25 -1.40 4.19
C ILE A 20 -3.57 -2.16 4.38
N SER A 21 -4.14 -2.15 5.57
CA SER A 21 -5.42 -2.81 5.86
C SER A 21 -6.55 -2.23 5.01
N ASN A 22 -6.66 -0.90 4.96
CA ASN A 22 -7.67 -0.22 4.15
C ASN A 22 -7.52 -0.53 2.66
N LEU A 23 -6.28 -0.49 2.12
CA LEU A 23 -6.04 -0.81 0.72
C LEU A 23 -6.35 -2.27 0.37
N ARG A 24 -6.14 -3.21 1.29
CA ARG A 24 -6.55 -4.62 1.08
C ARG A 24 -8.06 -4.75 0.97
N GLN A 25 -8.80 -4.07 1.84
CA GLN A 25 -10.27 -4.04 1.79
C GLN A 25 -10.77 -3.39 0.49
N GLU A 26 -10.19 -2.26 0.10
CA GLU A 26 -10.52 -1.60 -1.17
C GLU A 26 -10.24 -2.49 -2.38
N ILE A 27 -9.10 -3.19 -2.41
CA ILE A 27 -8.77 -4.13 -3.49
C ILE A 27 -9.78 -5.27 -3.53
N ALA A 28 -10.20 -5.79 -2.38
CA ALA A 28 -11.20 -6.86 -2.30
C ALA A 28 -12.57 -6.39 -2.85
N LYS A 29 -13.04 -5.21 -2.43
CA LYS A 29 -14.27 -4.59 -2.96
C LYS A 29 -14.17 -4.37 -4.47
N LEU A 30 -13.07 -3.77 -4.93
CA LEU A 30 -12.85 -3.49 -6.35
C LEU A 30 -12.84 -4.78 -7.18
N LYS A 31 -12.27 -5.88 -6.68
CA LYS A 31 -12.31 -7.18 -7.38
C LYS A 31 -13.73 -7.70 -7.59
N ILE A 32 -14.64 -7.46 -6.65
CA ILE A 32 -16.05 -7.85 -6.76
C ILE A 32 -16.75 -6.89 -7.74
N GLU A 33 -16.57 -5.58 -7.56
CA GLU A 33 -17.14 -4.55 -8.43
C GLU A 33 -16.74 -4.73 -9.89
N ILE A 34 -15.47 -5.02 -10.19
CA ILE A 34 -14.99 -5.25 -11.56
C ILE A 34 -15.74 -6.40 -12.26
N LYS A 35 -16.14 -7.44 -11.51
CA LYS A 35 -16.89 -8.56 -12.09
C LYS A 35 -18.32 -8.20 -12.45
N VAL A 36 -18.95 -7.34 -11.64
CA VAL A 36 -20.36 -6.96 -11.80
C VAL A 36 -20.50 -5.75 -12.73
N ASN A 37 -19.56 -4.82 -12.64
CA ASN A 37 -19.51 -3.57 -13.40
C ASN A 37 -18.06 -3.29 -13.83
N PRO A 38 -17.64 -3.81 -15.00
CA PRO A 38 -16.29 -3.60 -15.51
C PRO A 38 -15.98 -2.11 -15.66
N PRO A 39 -14.98 -1.57 -14.95
CA PRO A 39 -14.65 -0.15 -15.05
C PRO A 39 -14.01 0.15 -16.40
N LYS A 40 -14.22 1.38 -16.89
CA LYS A 40 -13.58 1.87 -18.11
C LYS A 40 -12.04 1.81 -18.05
N ASP A 41 -11.46 2.07 -16.87
CA ASP A 41 -10.02 1.92 -16.64
C ASP A 41 -9.72 0.57 -15.98
N THR A 42 -9.27 -0.39 -16.78
CA THR A 42 -8.86 -1.73 -16.33
C THR A 42 -7.58 -1.72 -15.49
N ASN A 43 -6.79 -0.63 -15.54
CA ASN A 43 -5.55 -0.51 -14.78
C ASN A 43 -5.77 -0.12 -13.31
N ILE A 44 -6.99 0.25 -12.90
CA ILE A 44 -7.27 0.69 -11.52
C ILE A 44 -6.82 -0.35 -10.50
N LEU A 45 -7.13 -1.63 -10.74
CA LEU A 45 -6.73 -2.72 -9.84
C LEU A 45 -5.20 -2.82 -9.73
N ARG A 46 -4.51 -2.77 -10.87
CA ARG A 46 -3.05 -2.86 -10.94
C ARG A 46 -2.37 -1.64 -10.29
N LYS A 47 -2.94 -0.45 -10.42
CA LYS A 47 -2.47 0.78 -9.77
C LYS A 47 -2.57 0.65 -8.25
N LYS A 48 -3.70 0.17 -7.71
CA LYS A 48 -3.89 -0.04 -6.27
C LYS A 48 -2.96 -1.14 -5.72
N GLN A 49 -2.76 -2.24 -6.45
CA GLN A 49 -1.81 -3.29 -6.06
C GLN A 49 -0.37 -2.78 -6.01
N LYS A 50 0.05 -1.97 -6.98
CA LYS A 50 1.39 -1.34 -6.95
C LYS A 50 1.55 -0.39 -5.77
N LYS A 51 0.51 0.37 -5.40
CA LYS A 51 0.52 1.22 -4.20
C LYS A 51 0.69 0.38 -2.94
N LEU A 52 -0.05 -0.72 -2.82
CA LEU A 52 0.07 -1.66 -1.70
C LEU A 52 1.49 -2.24 -1.59
N ALA A 53 2.09 -2.65 -2.71
CA ALA A 53 3.45 -3.16 -2.72
C ALA A 53 4.48 -2.15 -2.18
N ARG A 54 4.38 -0.88 -2.60
CA ARG A 54 5.27 0.18 -2.09
C ARG A 54 5.13 0.41 -0.59
N LEU A 55 3.89 0.42 -0.08
CA LEU A 55 3.64 0.55 1.35
C LEU A 55 4.27 -0.59 2.15
N LEU A 56 4.16 -1.82 1.65
CA LEU A 56 4.79 -2.98 2.28
C LEU A 56 6.31 -2.88 2.27
N THR A 57 6.92 -2.46 1.16
CA THR A 57 8.38 -2.23 1.09
C THR A 57 8.84 -1.22 2.12
N VAL A 58 8.18 -0.06 2.20
CA VAL A 58 8.53 0.99 3.19
C VAL A 58 8.34 0.50 4.63
N LEU A 59 7.28 -0.27 4.90
CA LEU A 59 7.06 -0.87 6.21
C LEU A 59 8.18 -1.83 6.59
N THR A 60 8.60 -2.69 5.66
CA THR A 60 9.71 -3.63 5.88
C THR A 60 11.01 -2.89 6.15
N GLU A 61 11.37 -1.90 5.31
CA GLU A 61 12.55 -1.05 5.51
C GLU A 61 12.57 -0.44 6.92
N LYS A 62 11.44 0.13 7.38
CA LYS A 62 11.34 0.71 8.72
C LYS A 62 11.50 -0.32 9.85
N LYS A 63 10.90 -1.50 9.70
CA LYS A 63 11.02 -2.58 10.68
C LYS A 63 12.46 -3.13 10.75
N GLU A 64 13.17 -3.15 9.64
CA GLU A 64 14.59 -3.52 9.60
C GLU A 64 15.46 -2.45 10.25
N GLU A 65 15.22 -1.16 9.96
CA GLU A 65 15.91 -0.05 10.64
C GLU A 65 15.72 -0.09 12.17
N GLU A 66 14.51 -0.36 12.65
CA GLU A 66 14.26 -0.52 14.10
C GLU A 66 15.04 -1.69 14.69
N LYS A 67 15.05 -2.85 14.02
CA LYS A 67 15.81 -4.02 14.47
C LYS A 67 17.32 -3.77 14.52
N LEU A 68 17.85 -3.02 13.56
CA LEU A 68 19.28 -2.69 13.50
C LEU A 68 19.71 -1.68 14.57
N LYS A 69 18.80 -0.78 15.00
CA LYS A 69 19.08 0.19 16.09
C LYS A 69 19.07 -0.42 17.49
N VAL A 70 18.45 -1.58 17.66
CA VAL A 70 18.36 -2.29 18.95
C VAL A 70 19.57 -3.21 19.17
N LYS A 71 20.40 -3.41 18.14
CA LYS A 71 21.59 -4.26 18.17
C LYS A 71 22.85 -3.43 18.35
#